data_AF-A0A2V8VYI1-F1
#
_entry.id   AF-A0A2V8VYI1-F1
#
_cell.length_a   1.000
_cell.length_b   1.000
_cell.length_c   1.000
_cell.angle_alpha   90.00
_cell.angle_beta   90.00
_cell.angle_gamma   90.00
#
_symmetry.space_group_name_H-M   'P 1'
#
loop_
_entity.id
_entity.type
_entity.pdbx_description
1 polymer ?
#
loop_
_entity_poly.entity_id
_entity_poly.type
_entity_poly.pdbx_seq_one_letter_code
_entity_poly.pdbx_strand_id
1 'polypeptide(L)'
;MVPSGTHEHRIEPEYLGPLADRPLSETARSGGPADLFPGASAFLSARHQRRRRAQWDAARSLADKLLRPDEHVLYVAHAMEMPPVLHLMALGAMALPYHQTLLVFTDARLIEVLLGVRGKTAGTRLRSYPWASVRDLKMRFGKLVLKPARGRKQDWKVPVRGDRKLLDLLLRRLKPRLLQEGEARAQTVPLWHCPQCGAQVPAHPRSCDACRTPFRSSRLAAMLSLAFPGAGLLYAGHPFLAAGDFLGEVFLYAIFLVMLLQADPGGVGVVLGVGAVLFVLTKLESMHLSQILVARSKPETEGRRSGYRRLALVGALASVVLIGGAFPLAGSARPVVDRDLEVGGQDSAWQGSRKAGEWEVFANDANGRSQWRHPSGLRVTMFAYPLGALHDAAEFRGDVRETLVRQGTRFVKDDEDVPSPFHGFRFIEVGKNKEGAPVWVIHYFLVDEENHDIHHVVAAVLEENGALAESLVRDLLTHAHWIGATPPERPASIPATLKSD
;
A
#
# COMPACT_ATOMS: atom_id res chain seq x y z
N MET A 1 -21.87 7.10 51.94
CA MET A 1 -21.63 5.89 51.13
C MET A 1 -20.57 5.08 51.82
N VAL A 2 -20.95 3.94 52.42
CA VAL A 2 -19.98 2.97 52.95
C VAL A 2 -19.20 2.44 51.74
N PRO A 3 -17.85 2.43 51.73
CA PRO A 3 -17.11 1.79 50.67
C PRO A 3 -17.56 0.33 50.66
N SER A 4 -18.27 -0.06 49.60
CA SER A 4 -18.60 -1.46 49.33
C SER A 4 -17.30 -2.23 49.52
N GLY A 5 -17.24 -3.09 50.54
CA GLY A 5 -16.12 -4.00 50.72
C GLY A 5 -15.86 -4.65 49.38
N THR A 6 -14.63 -4.52 48.89
CA THR A 6 -14.23 -5.11 47.61
C THR A 6 -14.35 -6.61 47.75
N HIS A 7 -15.52 -7.16 47.39
CA HIS A 7 -15.73 -8.60 47.31
C HIS A 7 -14.72 -9.12 46.29
N GLU A 8 -13.70 -9.81 46.80
CA GLU A 8 -12.68 -10.36 45.96
C GLU A 8 -13.25 -11.59 45.25
N HIS A 9 -13.63 -11.47 43.98
CA HIS A 9 -14.10 -12.61 43.19
C HIS A 9 -12.97 -13.64 43.06
N ARG A 10 -13.10 -14.74 43.78
CA ARG A 10 -12.20 -15.90 43.76
C ARG A 10 -12.55 -16.82 42.59
N ILE A 11 -11.54 -17.51 42.05
CA ILE A 11 -11.73 -18.52 41.00
C ILE A 11 -12.09 -19.86 41.66
N GLU A 12 -13.32 -20.33 41.43
CA GLU A 12 -13.96 -21.46 42.09
C GLU A 12 -14.55 -22.44 41.06
N PRO A 13 -13.72 -23.29 40.42
CA PRO A 13 -14.17 -24.17 39.34
C PRO A 13 -15.18 -25.22 39.77
N GLU A 14 -15.23 -25.55 41.06
CA GLU A 14 -16.12 -26.57 41.64
C GLU A 14 -17.37 -25.97 42.30
N TYR A 15 -17.65 -24.68 42.11
CA TYR A 15 -18.89 -24.06 42.62
C TYR A 15 -20.15 -24.75 42.08
N LEU A 16 -20.09 -25.29 40.85
CA LEU A 16 -21.17 -26.08 40.25
C LEU A 16 -21.12 -27.57 40.60
N GLY A 17 -20.35 -27.94 41.63
CA GLY A 17 -20.05 -29.30 42.03
C GLY A 17 -18.72 -29.83 41.45
N PRO A 18 -18.30 -31.04 41.86
CA PRO A 18 -17.04 -31.64 41.45
C PRO A 18 -16.91 -31.74 39.93
N LEU A 19 -15.76 -31.37 39.37
CA LEU A 19 -15.52 -31.47 37.92
C LEU A 19 -15.14 -32.88 37.46
N ALA A 20 -14.72 -33.74 38.39
CA ALA A 20 -14.37 -35.14 38.16
C ALA A 20 -14.93 -36.01 39.31
N ASP A 21 -14.60 -37.30 39.33
CA ASP A 21 -15.03 -38.24 40.39
C ASP A 21 -14.51 -37.86 41.78
N ARG A 22 -13.43 -37.06 41.83
CA ARG A 22 -12.84 -36.51 43.05
C ARG A 22 -12.65 -34.99 42.91
N PRO A 23 -12.63 -34.25 44.03
CA PRO A 23 -12.30 -32.82 44.04
C PRO A 23 -10.96 -32.53 43.35
N LEU A 24 -10.88 -31.42 42.62
CA LEU A 24 -9.66 -31.02 41.91
C LEU A 24 -8.45 -30.91 42.84
N SER A 25 -8.67 -30.44 44.09
CA SER A 25 -7.64 -30.34 45.13
C SER A 25 -7.01 -31.69 45.47
N GLU A 26 -7.76 -32.79 45.45
CA GLU A 26 -7.26 -34.12 45.76
C GLU A 26 -6.52 -34.75 44.57
N THR A 27 -6.89 -34.39 43.35
CA THR A 27 -6.20 -34.88 42.14
C THR A 27 -4.83 -34.24 41.91
N ALA A 28 -4.53 -33.11 42.54
CA ALA A 28 -3.22 -32.48 42.43
C ALA A 28 -2.19 -33.16 43.32
N ARG A 29 -1.08 -33.62 42.70
CA ARG A 29 0.05 -34.25 43.39
C ARG A 29 0.77 -33.29 44.35
N SER A 30 0.65 -31.98 44.13
CA SER A 30 1.14 -30.93 45.02
C SER A 30 0.38 -29.63 44.75
N GLY A 31 -0.30 -29.12 45.77
CA GLY A 31 -0.88 -27.77 45.76
C GLY A 31 0.16 -26.77 46.23
N GLY A 32 0.36 -25.68 45.48
CA GLY A 32 1.20 -24.56 45.91
C GLY A 32 0.35 -23.35 46.32
N PRO A 33 0.79 -22.48 47.24
CA PRO A 33 0.07 -21.25 47.58
C PRO A 33 -0.05 -20.28 46.38
N ALA A 34 0.76 -20.48 45.34
CA ALA A 34 0.71 -19.74 44.08
C ALA A 34 -0.28 -20.32 43.06
N ASP A 35 -0.97 -21.42 43.36
CA ASP A 35 -1.92 -22.01 42.44
C ASP A 35 -3.11 -21.08 42.21
N LEU A 36 -3.57 -20.98 40.97
CA LEU A 36 -4.68 -20.09 40.61
C LEU A 36 -5.99 -20.46 41.35
N PHE A 37 -6.18 -21.76 41.58
CA PHE A 37 -7.22 -22.37 42.38
C PHE A 37 -6.68 -23.73 42.88
N PRO A 38 -7.24 -24.30 43.97
CA PRO A 38 -6.83 -25.61 44.45
C PRO A 38 -6.94 -26.68 43.35
N GLY A 39 -5.84 -27.36 43.04
CA GLY A 39 -5.82 -28.38 41.97
C GLY A 39 -5.33 -27.89 40.60
N ALA A 40 -5.06 -26.58 40.43
CA ALA A 40 -4.66 -26.02 39.13
C ALA A 40 -3.37 -26.64 38.55
N SER A 41 -2.46 -27.09 39.40
CA SER A 41 -1.20 -27.75 39.01
C SER A 41 -1.40 -29.06 38.24
N ALA A 42 -2.55 -29.72 38.39
CA ALA A 42 -2.90 -30.91 37.61
C ALA A 42 -3.13 -30.62 36.12
N PHE A 43 -3.46 -29.36 35.78
CA PHE A 43 -3.78 -28.94 34.41
C PHE A 43 -2.74 -27.98 33.83
N LEU A 44 -2.17 -27.11 34.65
CA LEU A 44 -1.30 -26.02 34.22
C LEU A 44 0.05 -26.07 34.91
N SER A 45 1.12 -25.96 34.10
CA SER A 45 2.48 -25.76 34.63
C SER A 45 2.57 -24.44 35.41
N ALA A 46 3.49 -24.36 36.37
CA ALA A 46 3.70 -23.15 37.18
C ALA A 46 3.89 -21.88 36.33
N ARG A 47 4.57 -21.98 35.17
CA ARG A 47 4.73 -20.86 34.22
C ARG A 47 3.37 -20.40 33.64
N HIS A 48 2.51 -21.34 33.23
CA HIS A 48 1.19 -21.01 32.72
C HIS A 48 0.29 -20.45 33.80
N GLN A 49 0.36 -20.97 35.03
CA GLN A 49 -0.39 -20.43 36.17
C GLN A 49 0.02 -18.99 36.50
N ARG A 50 1.32 -18.69 36.58
CA ARG A 50 1.82 -17.31 36.78
C ARG A 50 1.35 -16.37 35.68
N ARG A 51 1.44 -16.80 34.41
CA ARG A 51 0.96 -16.01 33.27
C ARG A 51 -0.55 -15.78 33.35
N ARG A 52 -1.32 -16.80 33.72
CA ARG A 52 -2.78 -16.73 33.89
C ARG A 52 -3.17 -15.75 34.98
N ARG A 53 -2.51 -15.80 36.12
CA ARG A 53 -2.71 -14.88 37.24
C ARG A 53 -2.46 -13.44 36.79
N ALA A 54 -1.30 -13.17 36.18
CA ALA A 54 -1.00 -11.82 35.66
C ALA A 54 -2.03 -11.33 34.62
N GLN A 55 -2.56 -12.22 33.78
CA GLN A 55 -3.62 -11.88 32.83
C GLN A 55 -4.96 -11.58 33.53
N TRP A 56 -5.30 -12.38 34.55
CA TRP A 56 -6.49 -12.16 35.36
C TRP A 56 -6.38 -10.83 36.11
N ASP A 57 -5.28 -10.58 36.80
CA ASP A 57 -5.05 -9.33 37.55
C ASP A 57 -5.17 -8.11 36.63
N ALA A 58 -4.62 -8.18 35.42
CA ALA A 58 -4.74 -7.12 34.43
C ALA A 58 -6.19 -6.88 33.95
N ALA A 59 -6.99 -7.95 33.82
CA ALA A 59 -8.37 -7.91 33.32
C ALA A 59 -9.42 -7.73 34.42
N ARG A 60 -9.07 -7.98 35.69
CA ARG A 60 -9.97 -8.04 36.84
C ARG A 60 -10.79 -6.77 36.99
N SER A 61 -10.12 -5.61 36.96
CA SER A 61 -10.77 -4.31 37.06
C SER A 61 -11.85 -4.05 35.99
N LEU A 62 -11.77 -4.69 34.82
CA LEU A 62 -12.80 -4.61 33.79
C LEU A 62 -13.89 -5.67 33.99
N ALA A 63 -13.50 -6.89 34.40
CA ALA A 63 -14.45 -7.97 34.69
C ALA A 63 -15.36 -7.60 35.88
N ASP A 64 -14.82 -7.01 36.94
CA ASP A 64 -15.55 -6.60 38.15
C ASP A 64 -16.64 -5.55 37.86
N LYS A 65 -16.50 -4.78 36.78
CA LYS A 65 -17.55 -3.84 36.33
C LYS A 65 -18.80 -4.56 35.78
N LEU A 66 -18.66 -5.85 35.47
CA LEU A 66 -19.74 -6.69 34.98
C LEU A 66 -20.19 -7.72 36.00
N LEU A 67 -19.27 -8.27 36.79
CA LEU A 67 -19.57 -9.30 37.78
C LEU A 67 -20.59 -8.76 38.79
N ARG A 68 -21.64 -9.55 39.04
CA ARG A 68 -22.57 -9.26 40.14
C ARG A 68 -21.94 -9.70 41.46
N PRO A 69 -22.34 -9.13 42.60
CA PRO A 69 -21.80 -9.52 43.91
C PRO A 69 -21.94 -11.02 44.21
N ASP A 70 -22.99 -11.66 43.70
CA ASP A 70 -23.33 -13.08 43.85
C ASP A 70 -22.82 -13.98 42.70
N GLU A 71 -22.11 -13.40 41.72
CA GLU A 71 -21.63 -14.14 40.56
C GLU A 71 -20.27 -14.78 40.85
N HIS A 72 -20.19 -16.10 40.66
CA HIS A 72 -18.98 -16.89 40.94
C HIS A 72 -18.15 -17.06 39.68
N VAL A 73 -16.86 -16.72 39.77
CA VAL A 73 -15.90 -16.94 38.67
C VAL A 73 -15.47 -18.40 38.71
N LEU A 74 -15.92 -19.22 37.77
CA LEU A 74 -15.59 -20.64 37.71
C LEU A 74 -14.18 -20.86 37.17
N TYR A 75 -13.82 -20.15 36.09
CA TYR A 75 -12.52 -20.32 35.46
C TYR A 75 -12.14 -19.16 34.55
N VAL A 76 -10.83 -18.98 34.34
CA VAL A 76 -10.27 -18.01 33.41
C VAL A 76 -9.35 -18.68 32.39
N ALA A 77 -9.61 -18.50 31.10
CA ALA A 77 -8.88 -19.15 30.01
C ALA A 77 -8.34 -18.13 29.00
N HIS A 78 -7.18 -18.42 28.41
CA HIS A 78 -6.51 -17.53 27.47
C HIS A 78 -6.94 -18.06 26.12
N ALA A 79 -7.45 -17.16 25.29
CA ALA A 79 -7.87 -17.55 23.97
C ALA A 79 -7.48 -16.48 22.96
N MET A 80 -7.60 -16.84 21.70
CA MET A 80 -7.52 -15.91 20.58
C MET A 80 -8.85 -16.01 19.84
N GLU A 81 -9.61 -14.93 19.78
CA GLU A 81 -10.77 -14.88 18.89
C GLU A 81 -10.29 -15.13 17.46
N MET A 82 -10.97 -16.03 16.75
CA MET A 82 -10.62 -16.33 15.37
C MET A 82 -11.04 -15.14 14.49
N PRO A 83 -10.10 -14.39 13.91
CA PRO A 83 -10.46 -13.24 13.09
C PRO A 83 -11.12 -13.72 11.78
N PRO A 84 -12.01 -12.89 11.17
CA PRO A 84 -12.45 -13.09 9.80
C PRO A 84 -11.27 -13.23 8.82
N VAL A 85 -11.45 -13.96 7.73
CA VAL A 85 -10.38 -14.22 6.73
C VAL A 85 -9.77 -12.92 6.21
N LEU A 86 -10.58 -11.90 5.94
CA LEU A 86 -10.10 -10.59 5.47
C LEU A 86 -9.18 -9.90 6.49
N HIS A 87 -9.45 -10.05 7.79
CA HIS A 87 -8.56 -9.51 8.82
C HIS A 87 -7.23 -10.27 8.88
N LEU A 88 -7.26 -11.58 8.59
CA LEU A 88 -6.05 -12.40 8.52
C LEU A 88 -5.20 -12.05 7.30
N MET A 89 -5.83 -11.75 6.16
CA MET A 89 -5.12 -11.27 4.97
C MET A 89 -4.48 -9.90 5.22
N ALA A 90 -5.21 -8.96 5.81
CA ALA A 90 -4.72 -7.60 6.03
C ALA A 90 -3.63 -7.51 7.12
N LEU A 91 -3.77 -8.25 8.24
CA LEU A 91 -2.79 -8.20 9.34
C LEU A 91 -1.73 -9.30 9.25
N GLY A 92 -1.87 -10.26 8.34
CA GLY A 92 -1.02 -11.44 8.25
C GLY A 92 -0.87 -12.16 9.60
N ALA A 93 0.37 -12.53 9.95
CA ALA A 93 0.70 -13.18 11.21
C ALA A 93 0.35 -12.33 12.45
N MET A 94 0.24 -11.01 12.31
CA MET A 94 -0.10 -10.10 13.42
C MET A 94 -1.58 -10.18 13.82
N ALA A 95 -2.45 -10.75 12.98
CA ALA A 95 -3.88 -10.85 13.29
C ALA A 95 -4.13 -11.54 14.64
N LEU A 96 -3.44 -12.66 14.91
CA LEU A 96 -3.64 -13.45 16.12
C LEU A 96 -3.23 -12.71 17.41
N PRO A 97 -2.03 -12.10 17.50
CA PRO A 97 -1.67 -11.24 18.63
C PRO A 97 -2.70 -10.14 18.92
N TYR A 98 -3.28 -9.55 17.88
CA TYR A 98 -4.27 -8.49 18.04
C TYR A 98 -5.65 -8.99 18.50
N HIS A 99 -5.95 -10.28 18.45
CA HIS A 99 -7.23 -10.87 18.86
C HIS A 99 -7.11 -11.72 20.14
N GLN A 100 -6.07 -11.49 20.94
CA GLN A 100 -5.91 -12.14 22.23
C GLN A 100 -6.99 -11.70 23.22
N THR A 101 -7.61 -12.66 23.89
CA THR A 101 -8.69 -12.43 24.86
C THR A 101 -8.46 -13.27 26.12
N LEU A 102 -8.97 -12.78 27.25
CA LEU A 102 -9.21 -13.57 28.44
C LEU A 102 -10.70 -13.90 28.49
N LEU A 103 -11.01 -15.19 28.55
CA LEU A 103 -12.35 -15.71 28.74
C LEU A 103 -12.56 -15.97 30.22
N VAL A 104 -13.55 -15.32 30.82
CA VAL A 104 -13.93 -15.47 32.22
C VAL A 104 -15.26 -16.20 32.25
N PHE A 105 -15.24 -17.46 32.68
CA PHE A 105 -16.42 -18.29 32.82
C PHE A 105 -17.01 -18.07 34.19
N THR A 106 -18.28 -17.68 34.24
CA THR A 106 -19.03 -17.56 35.48
C THR A 106 -20.16 -18.58 35.50
N ASP A 107 -20.82 -18.67 36.64
CA ASP A 107 -22.00 -19.49 36.83
C ASP A 107 -23.23 -18.95 36.07
N ALA A 108 -23.19 -17.69 35.60
CA ALA A 108 -24.27 -17.01 34.87
C ALA A 108 -23.97 -16.67 33.39
N ARG A 109 -22.71 -16.48 33.00
CA ARG A 109 -22.31 -16.04 31.64
C ARG A 109 -20.85 -16.27 31.30
N LEU A 110 -20.51 -16.12 30.02
CA LEU A 110 -19.14 -15.91 29.57
C LEU A 110 -18.87 -14.42 29.50
N ILE A 111 -17.80 -13.95 30.12
CA ILE A 111 -17.27 -12.60 29.90
C ILE A 111 -15.99 -12.72 29.08
N GLU A 112 -15.86 -11.90 28.05
CA GLU A 112 -14.65 -11.78 27.26
C GLU A 112 -14.03 -10.40 27.48
N VAL A 113 -12.77 -10.41 27.91
CA VAL A 113 -11.93 -9.23 28.02
C VAL A 113 -10.85 -9.29 26.96
N LEU A 114 -10.78 -8.31 26.06
CA LEU A 114 -9.67 -8.21 25.12
C LEU A 114 -8.37 -7.95 25.88
N LEU A 115 -7.28 -8.58 25.45
CA LEU A 115 -5.94 -8.34 25.98
C LEU A 115 -5.13 -7.49 24.99
N GLY A 116 -4.08 -6.83 25.48
CA GLY A 116 -3.08 -6.20 24.64
C GLY A 116 -2.33 -7.23 23.77
N VAL A 117 -1.58 -6.75 22.77
CA VAL A 117 -0.89 -7.59 21.77
C VAL A 117 0.04 -8.65 22.38
N ARG A 118 0.66 -8.31 23.53
CA ARG A 118 1.56 -9.21 24.29
C ARG A 118 0.81 -10.09 25.30
N GLY A 119 -0.48 -9.88 25.48
CA GLY A 119 -1.33 -10.63 26.41
C GLY A 119 -1.00 -10.38 27.88
N LYS A 120 -0.45 -9.21 28.21
CA LYS A 120 -0.04 -8.82 29.59
C LYS A 120 -0.88 -7.70 30.19
N THR A 121 -1.61 -6.95 29.37
CA THR A 121 -2.44 -5.82 29.79
C THR A 121 -3.86 -6.05 29.28
N ALA A 122 -4.85 -5.48 29.96
CA ALA A 122 -6.21 -5.45 29.44
C ALA A 122 -6.33 -4.43 28.29
N GLY A 123 -7.06 -4.82 27.26
CA GLY A 123 -7.57 -3.92 26.23
C GLY A 123 -8.88 -3.28 26.68
N THR A 124 -9.58 -2.65 25.73
CA THR A 124 -10.80 -1.87 26.01
C THR A 124 -12.08 -2.58 25.58
N ARG A 125 -11.98 -3.69 24.84
CA ARG A 125 -13.17 -4.42 24.39
C ARG A 125 -13.60 -5.39 25.48
N LEU A 126 -14.86 -5.26 25.86
CA LEU A 126 -15.51 -6.05 26.89
C LEU A 126 -16.85 -6.56 26.35
N ARG A 127 -17.03 -7.88 26.32
CA ARG A 127 -18.25 -8.54 25.82
C ARG A 127 -18.78 -9.53 26.83
N SER A 128 -20.08 -9.78 26.83
CA SER A 128 -20.67 -10.88 27.60
C SER A 128 -21.63 -11.73 26.77
N TYR A 129 -21.77 -12.99 27.18
CA TYR A 129 -22.65 -13.98 26.60
C TYR A 129 -23.42 -14.67 27.73
N PRO A 130 -24.61 -14.16 28.11
CA PRO A 130 -25.48 -14.81 29.09
C PRO A 130 -25.81 -16.25 28.69
N TRP A 131 -25.72 -17.20 29.61
CA TRP A 131 -26.02 -18.61 29.32
C TRP A 131 -27.45 -18.82 28.78
N ALA A 132 -28.41 -18.00 29.22
CA ALA A 132 -29.77 -17.96 28.69
C ALA A 132 -29.85 -17.63 27.19
N SER A 133 -28.82 -17.00 26.61
CA SER A 133 -28.75 -16.62 25.19
C SER A 133 -27.81 -17.51 24.36
N VAL A 134 -27.26 -18.57 24.95
CA VAL A 134 -26.32 -19.49 24.29
C VAL A 134 -27.00 -20.83 24.05
N ARG A 135 -27.00 -21.28 22.78
CA ARG A 135 -27.61 -22.54 22.36
C ARG A 135 -26.69 -23.74 22.58
N ASP A 136 -25.42 -23.59 22.24
CA ASP A 136 -24.42 -24.65 22.35
C ASP A 136 -23.06 -24.03 22.66
N LEU A 137 -22.28 -24.69 23.51
CA LEU A 137 -20.93 -24.30 23.87
C LEU A 137 -20.08 -25.56 23.95
N LYS A 138 -19.08 -25.68 23.08
CA LYS A 138 -18.26 -26.89 23.00
C LYS A 138 -16.82 -26.65 22.57
N MET A 139 -15.96 -27.58 22.95
CA MET A 139 -14.59 -27.67 22.47
C MET A 139 -14.51 -28.56 21.21
N ARG A 140 -13.86 -28.08 20.15
CA ARG A 140 -13.58 -28.85 18.92
C ARG A 140 -12.20 -28.50 18.38
N PHE A 141 -11.29 -29.49 18.27
CA PHE A 141 -9.93 -29.30 17.75
C PHE A 141 -9.16 -28.14 18.40
N GLY A 142 -9.28 -27.98 19.73
CA GLY A 142 -8.65 -26.88 20.47
C GLY A 142 -9.28 -25.50 20.26
N LYS A 143 -10.44 -25.43 19.59
CA LYS A 143 -11.28 -24.24 19.50
C LYS A 143 -12.47 -24.36 20.45
N LEU A 144 -12.76 -23.31 21.21
CA LEU A 144 -14.02 -23.13 21.89
C LEU A 144 -15.01 -22.52 20.90
N VAL A 145 -16.16 -23.15 20.72
CA VAL A 145 -17.19 -22.74 19.78
C VAL A 145 -18.46 -22.42 20.56
N LEU A 146 -18.91 -21.17 20.50
CA LEU A 146 -20.18 -20.71 21.05
C LEU A 146 -21.16 -20.48 19.90
N LYS A 147 -22.28 -21.21 19.95
CA LYS A 147 -23.43 -20.98 19.09
C LYS A 147 -24.47 -20.20 19.88
N PRO A 148 -24.72 -18.93 19.55
CA PRO A 148 -25.77 -18.18 20.20
C PRO A 148 -27.15 -18.66 19.74
N ALA A 149 -28.19 -18.41 20.54
CA ALA A 149 -29.57 -18.58 20.09
C ALA A 149 -29.92 -17.53 19.01
N ARG A 150 -29.43 -16.29 19.19
CA ARG A 150 -29.52 -15.20 18.20
C ARG A 150 -28.17 -14.49 18.06
N GLY A 151 -27.71 -14.32 16.82
CA GLY A 151 -26.46 -13.63 16.50
C GLY A 151 -25.47 -14.51 15.73
N ARG A 152 -24.22 -14.05 15.65
CA ARG A 152 -23.16 -14.75 14.91
C ARG A 152 -22.41 -15.72 15.82
N LYS A 153 -22.15 -16.92 15.29
CA LYS A 153 -21.24 -17.91 15.89
C LYS A 153 -19.91 -17.27 16.27
N GLN A 154 -19.43 -17.57 17.48
CA GLN A 154 -18.13 -17.10 17.98
C GLN A 154 -17.21 -18.28 18.21
N ASP A 155 -15.97 -18.15 17.73
CA ASP A 155 -14.95 -19.18 17.86
C ASP A 155 -13.68 -18.59 18.47
N TRP A 156 -13.12 -19.25 19.48
CA TRP A 156 -11.82 -18.90 20.06
C TRP A 156 -10.85 -20.07 20.02
N LYS A 157 -9.61 -19.83 19.60
CA LYS A 157 -8.52 -20.80 19.72
C LYS A 157 -7.96 -20.76 21.13
N VAL A 158 -7.99 -21.91 21.82
CA VAL A 158 -7.41 -22.09 23.16
C VAL A 158 -6.04 -22.76 23.00
N PRO A 159 -4.92 -22.03 23.11
CA PRO A 159 -3.61 -22.57 22.77
C PRO A 159 -3.09 -23.60 23.77
N VAL A 160 -3.42 -23.46 25.06
CA VAL A 160 -2.87 -24.31 26.13
C VAL A 160 -3.72 -25.58 26.29
N ARG A 161 -3.08 -26.75 26.22
CA ARG A 161 -3.77 -28.05 26.36
C ARG A 161 -4.42 -28.23 27.73
N GLY A 162 -3.79 -27.73 28.79
CA GLY A 162 -4.33 -27.71 30.15
C GLY A 162 -5.68 -27.01 30.25
N ASP A 163 -5.76 -25.78 29.73
CA ASP A 163 -7.02 -25.03 29.64
C ASP A 163 -8.09 -25.84 28.91
N ARG A 164 -7.75 -26.51 27.79
CA ARG A 164 -8.72 -27.31 27.01
C ARG A 164 -9.33 -28.45 27.83
N LYS A 165 -8.51 -29.15 28.63
CA LYS A 165 -8.99 -30.25 29.48
C LYS A 165 -9.94 -29.75 30.55
N LEU A 166 -9.55 -28.68 31.24
CA LEU A 166 -10.38 -28.12 32.30
C LEU A 166 -11.68 -27.51 31.76
N LEU A 167 -11.61 -26.83 30.61
CA LEU A 167 -12.80 -26.35 29.91
C LEU A 167 -13.71 -27.50 29.49
N ASP A 168 -13.21 -28.63 28.99
CA ASP A 168 -14.06 -29.77 28.64
C ASP A 168 -14.87 -30.29 29.85
N LEU A 169 -14.23 -30.37 31.03
CA LEU A 169 -14.90 -30.74 32.28
C LEU A 169 -15.93 -29.70 32.70
N LEU A 170 -15.55 -28.42 32.69
CA LEU A 170 -16.44 -27.32 33.07
C LEU A 170 -17.65 -27.20 32.14
N LEU A 171 -17.46 -27.38 30.84
CA LEU A 171 -18.52 -27.29 29.84
C LEU A 171 -19.60 -28.37 30.05
N ARG A 172 -19.24 -29.56 30.55
CA ARG A 172 -20.24 -30.59 30.89
C ARG A 172 -21.17 -30.11 32.01
N ARG A 173 -20.65 -29.34 32.97
CA ARG A 173 -21.42 -28.74 34.08
C ARG A 173 -22.20 -27.50 33.64
N LEU A 174 -21.72 -26.75 32.66
CA LEU A 174 -22.41 -25.58 32.13
C LEU A 174 -23.55 -25.93 31.16
N LYS A 175 -23.49 -27.06 30.46
CA LYS A 175 -24.51 -27.48 29.47
C LYS A 175 -25.96 -27.40 29.97
N PRO A 176 -26.32 -27.89 31.18
CA PRO A 176 -27.68 -27.78 31.71
C PRO A 176 -28.17 -26.34 31.97
N ARG A 177 -27.27 -25.35 31.94
CA ARG A 177 -27.59 -23.93 32.13
C ARG A 177 -27.74 -23.16 30.83
N LEU A 178 -27.38 -23.77 29.71
CA LEU A 178 -27.56 -23.16 28.40
C LEU A 178 -29.04 -23.09 28.06
N LEU A 179 -29.50 -21.96 27.52
CA LEU A 179 -30.85 -21.78 26.99
C LEU A 179 -32.01 -22.06 27.97
N GLN A 180 -31.80 -21.95 29.30
CA GLN A 180 -32.83 -22.27 30.30
C GLN A 180 -34.16 -21.53 30.11
N GLU A 181 -34.14 -20.30 29.58
CA GLU A 181 -35.33 -19.46 29.37
C GLU A 181 -35.99 -19.66 27.98
N GLY A 182 -35.44 -20.55 27.15
CA GLY A 182 -35.90 -20.81 25.79
C GLY A 182 -35.46 -19.75 24.76
N GLU A 183 -35.48 -20.13 23.48
CA GLU A 183 -34.94 -19.29 22.39
C GLU A 183 -35.74 -17.99 22.16
N ALA A 184 -37.02 -17.98 22.51
CA ALA A 184 -37.90 -16.83 22.29
C ALA A 184 -37.46 -15.59 23.09
N ARG A 185 -36.90 -15.81 24.30
CA ARG A 185 -36.44 -14.76 25.23
C ARG A 185 -34.95 -14.44 25.09
N ALA A 186 -34.23 -15.16 24.24
CA ALA A 186 -32.80 -14.98 24.06
C ALA A 186 -32.46 -13.63 23.44
N GLN A 187 -31.47 -12.95 24.01
CA GLN A 187 -30.92 -11.71 23.49
C GLN A 187 -29.94 -11.99 22.35
N THR A 188 -29.78 -11.03 21.44
CA THR A 188 -28.74 -11.09 20.41
C THR A 188 -27.37 -10.87 21.05
N VAL A 189 -26.51 -11.89 21.02
CA VAL A 189 -25.16 -11.83 21.62
C VAL A 189 -24.08 -11.78 20.52
N PRO A 190 -22.88 -11.20 20.79
CA PRO A 190 -22.41 -10.66 22.06
C PRO A 190 -23.14 -9.39 22.53
N LEU A 191 -23.30 -9.26 23.85
CA LEU A 191 -23.59 -7.98 24.49
C LEU A 191 -22.28 -7.20 24.64
N TRP A 192 -22.26 -5.94 24.20
CA TRP A 192 -21.08 -5.07 24.29
C TRP A 192 -21.18 -4.18 25.53
N HIS A 193 -20.06 -3.96 26.20
CA HIS A 193 -20.02 -3.19 27.45
C HIS A 193 -19.01 -2.05 27.37
N CYS A 194 -19.34 -0.95 28.05
CA CYS A 194 -18.43 0.18 28.19
C CYS A 194 -17.27 -0.21 29.12
N PRO A 195 -16.00 -0.10 28.71
CA PRO A 195 -14.87 -0.43 29.55
C PRO A 195 -14.69 0.53 30.74
N GLN A 196 -15.31 1.71 30.72
CA GLN A 196 -15.22 2.66 31.82
C GLN A 196 -16.19 2.33 32.96
N CYS A 197 -17.47 2.06 32.66
CA CYS A 197 -18.51 1.86 33.68
C CYS A 197 -19.21 0.49 33.66
N GLY A 198 -18.94 -0.39 32.68
CA GLY A 198 -19.60 -1.69 32.55
C GLY A 198 -21.00 -1.67 31.89
N ALA A 199 -21.61 -0.49 31.73
CA ALA A 199 -22.93 -0.37 31.10
C ALA A 199 -22.96 -0.96 29.69
N GLN A 200 -24.08 -1.60 29.34
CA GLN A 200 -24.28 -2.14 28.00
C GLN A 200 -24.31 -1.01 26.96
N VAL A 201 -23.67 -1.22 25.83
CA VAL A 201 -23.57 -0.28 24.71
C VAL A 201 -23.85 -1.02 23.39
N PRO A 202 -24.25 -0.33 22.31
CA PRO A 202 -24.28 -0.95 20.98
C PRO A 202 -22.86 -1.34 20.53
N ALA A 203 -22.75 -2.16 19.47
CA ALA A 203 -21.46 -2.65 18.97
C ALA A 203 -20.50 -1.54 18.50
N HIS A 204 -21.04 -0.41 18.01
CA HIS A 204 -20.28 0.74 17.51
C HIS A 204 -20.79 2.03 18.17
N PRO A 205 -20.60 2.20 19.49
CA PRO A 205 -21.13 3.35 20.20
C PRO A 205 -20.33 4.60 19.84
N ARG A 206 -21.00 5.76 19.74
CA ARG A 206 -20.30 7.06 19.67
C ARG A 206 -19.88 7.54 21.06
N SER A 207 -20.72 7.26 22.06
CA SER A 207 -20.52 7.55 23.47
C SER A 207 -21.28 6.52 24.31
N CYS A 208 -20.92 6.37 25.58
CA CYS A 208 -21.70 5.58 26.53
C CYS A 208 -22.86 6.43 27.09
N ASP A 209 -24.08 5.89 27.12
CA ASP A 209 -25.23 6.65 27.64
C ASP A 209 -25.19 6.83 29.17
N ALA A 210 -24.55 5.90 29.89
CA ALA A 210 -24.42 5.94 31.34
C ALA A 210 -23.32 6.90 31.81
N CYS A 211 -22.07 6.72 31.35
CA CYS A 211 -20.93 7.50 31.83
C CYS A 211 -20.46 8.59 30.86
N ARG A 212 -21.16 8.79 29.73
CA ARG A 212 -20.87 9.80 28.69
C ARG A 212 -19.49 9.71 28.04
N THR A 213 -18.68 8.70 28.35
CA THR A 213 -17.35 8.50 27.74
C THR A 213 -17.47 8.39 26.22
N PRO A 214 -16.79 9.25 25.43
CA PRO A 214 -16.77 9.13 23.98
C PRO A 214 -15.90 7.96 23.53
N PHE A 215 -16.24 7.37 22.39
CA PHE A 215 -15.48 6.30 21.77
C PHE A 215 -14.87 6.74 20.45
N ARG A 216 -13.73 6.13 20.11
CA ARG A 216 -13.09 6.36 18.82
C ARG A 216 -13.99 5.91 17.67
N SER A 217 -14.04 6.71 16.61
CA SER A 217 -14.92 6.49 15.46
C SER A 217 -14.19 5.77 14.34
N SER A 218 -14.75 4.66 13.85
CA SER A 218 -14.24 3.94 12.67
C SER A 218 -14.22 4.82 11.42
N ARG A 219 -15.24 5.69 11.26
CA ARG A 219 -15.29 6.66 10.16
C ARG A 219 -14.15 7.68 10.23
N LEU A 220 -13.83 8.17 11.43
CA LEU A 220 -12.73 9.13 11.58
C LEU A 220 -11.37 8.46 11.34
N ALA A 221 -11.20 7.22 11.82
CA ALA A 221 -9.99 6.43 11.55
C ALA A 221 -9.78 6.23 10.05
N ALA A 222 -10.83 5.85 9.32
CA ALA A 222 -10.77 5.66 7.88
C ALA A 222 -10.47 6.97 7.13
N MET A 223 -11.12 8.08 7.50
CA MET A 223 -10.79 9.41 6.91
C MET A 223 -9.34 9.81 7.18
N LEU A 224 -8.81 9.51 8.37
CA LEU A 224 -7.41 9.77 8.71
C LEU A 224 -6.45 8.90 7.89
N SER A 225 -6.71 7.59 7.73
CA SER A 225 -5.90 6.72 6.87
C SER A 225 -5.87 7.18 5.41
N LEU A 226 -7.01 7.69 4.91
CA LEU A 226 -7.09 8.25 3.56
C LEU A 226 -6.26 9.53 3.44
N ALA A 227 -6.33 10.40 4.45
CA ALA A 227 -5.68 11.70 4.45
C ALA A 227 -4.15 11.63 4.65
N PHE A 228 -3.68 10.71 5.49
CA PHE A 228 -2.26 10.57 5.82
C PHE A 228 -1.88 9.11 6.05
N PRO A 229 -0.72 8.66 5.54
CA PRO A 229 -0.21 7.32 5.79
C PRO A 229 -0.11 7.06 7.30
N GLY A 230 -0.64 5.94 7.78
CA GLY A 230 -0.58 5.54 9.18
C GLY A 230 -1.47 6.33 10.15
N ALA A 231 -2.08 7.46 9.75
CA ALA A 231 -2.78 8.33 10.71
C ALA A 231 -4.03 7.67 11.31
N GLY A 232 -4.76 6.85 10.56
CA GLY A 232 -5.88 6.09 11.09
C GLY A 232 -5.45 5.03 12.10
N LEU A 233 -4.27 4.42 11.93
CA LEU A 233 -3.67 3.47 12.88
C LEU A 233 -3.14 4.18 14.14
N LEU A 234 -2.57 5.36 13.97
CA LEU A 234 -2.15 6.22 15.09
C LEU A 234 -3.37 6.63 15.92
N TYR A 235 -4.45 7.05 15.24
CA TYR A 235 -5.74 7.32 15.86
C TYR A 235 -6.33 6.07 16.51
N ALA A 236 -6.15 4.88 15.92
CA ALA A 236 -6.52 3.61 16.54
C ALA A 236 -5.65 3.27 17.77
N GLY A 237 -4.57 4.01 18.05
CA GLY A 237 -3.68 3.83 19.19
C GLY A 237 -2.63 2.75 18.95
N HIS A 238 -2.18 2.61 17.70
CA HIS A 238 -1.20 1.63 17.26
C HIS A 238 -0.03 2.33 16.55
N PRO A 239 0.83 3.06 17.28
CA PRO A 239 1.89 3.88 16.69
C PRO A 239 2.91 3.07 15.90
N PHE A 240 3.23 1.84 16.33
CA PHE A 240 4.16 0.97 15.59
C PHE A 240 3.58 0.54 14.23
N LEU A 241 2.29 0.20 14.17
CA LEU A 241 1.65 -0.11 12.89
C LEU A 241 1.53 1.15 12.03
N ALA A 242 1.22 2.30 12.63
CA ALA A 242 1.18 3.58 11.92
C ALA A 242 2.53 3.93 11.27
N ALA A 243 3.64 3.71 11.98
CA ALA A 243 4.97 3.92 11.45
C ALA A 243 5.29 2.94 10.31
N GLY A 244 4.93 1.67 10.45
CA GLY A 244 5.09 0.68 9.37
C GLY A 244 4.29 1.02 8.11
N ASP A 245 3.02 1.41 8.28
CA ASP A 245 2.14 1.87 7.21
C ASP A 245 2.69 3.12 6.52
N PHE A 246 3.18 4.09 7.30
CA PHE A 246 3.83 5.29 6.78
C PHE A 246 5.09 4.98 5.96
N LEU A 247 6.00 4.18 6.50
CA LEU A 247 7.24 3.81 5.79
C LEU A 247 6.94 3.00 4.53
N GLY A 248 5.97 2.09 4.58
CA GLY A 248 5.53 1.31 3.44
C GLY A 248 4.97 2.18 2.32
N GLU A 249 4.08 3.12 2.65
CA GLU A 249 3.56 4.08 1.67
C GLU A 249 4.66 4.98 1.10
N VAL A 250 5.54 5.56 1.94
CA VAL A 250 6.66 6.41 1.49
C VAL A 250 7.58 5.66 0.53
N PHE A 251 7.90 4.40 0.84
CA PHE A 251 8.72 3.56 -0.02
C PHE A 251 8.05 3.30 -1.38
N LEU A 252 6.74 3.02 -1.39
CA LEU A 252 5.98 2.86 -2.63
C LEU A 252 5.94 4.15 -3.46
N TYR A 253 5.79 5.32 -2.84
CA TYR A 253 5.89 6.60 -3.57
C TYR A 253 7.29 6.83 -4.15
N ALA A 254 8.34 6.47 -3.42
CA ALA A 254 9.71 6.59 -3.93
C ALA A 254 9.93 5.70 -5.16
N ILE A 255 9.46 4.45 -5.13
CA ILE A 255 9.50 3.55 -6.30
C ILE A 255 8.70 4.16 -7.46
N PHE A 256 7.48 4.62 -7.21
CA PHE A 256 6.65 5.24 -8.22
C PHE A 256 7.32 6.47 -8.85
N LEU A 257 7.97 7.31 -8.05
CA LEU A 257 8.72 8.47 -8.54
C LEU A 257 9.90 8.04 -9.43
N VAL A 258 10.67 7.03 -9.02
CA VAL A 258 11.76 6.49 -9.84
C VAL A 258 11.23 5.92 -11.15
N MET A 259 10.14 5.16 -11.12
CA MET A 259 9.50 4.65 -12.34
C MET A 259 9.03 5.78 -13.26
N LEU A 260 8.52 6.88 -12.69
CA LEU A 260 8.05 8.03 -13.46
C LEU A 260 9.23 8.78 -14.11
N LEU A 261 10.35 8.91 -13.40
CA LEU A 261 11.57 9.54 -13.92
C LEU A 261 12.25 8.71 -15.02
N GLN A 262 12.07 7.38 -14.99
CA GLN A 262 12.62 6.45 -15.99
C GLN A 262 11.65 6.10 -17.12
N ALA A 263 10.42 6.61 -17.08
CA ALA A 263 9.40 6.24 -18.07
C ALA A 263 9.65 6.95 -19.41
N ASP A 264 9.79 6.18 -20.47
CA ASP A 264 9.74 6.71 -21.84
C ASP A 264 8.43 7.47 -22.09
N PRO A 265 8.39 8.41 -23.06
CA PRO A 265 7.19 9.22 -23.33
C PRO A 265 5.90 8.41 -23.54
N GLY A 266 6.00 7.21 -24.15
CA GLY A 266 4.87 6.28 -24.32
C GLY A 266 4.53 5.46 -23.07
N GLY A 267 5.47 5.31 -22.13
CA GLY A 267 5.32 4.53 -20.90
C GLY A 267 4.73 5.32 -19.71
N VAL A 268 4.79 6.66 -19.74
CA VAL A 268 4.30 7.52 -18.64
C VAL A 268 2.85 7.21 -18.27
N GLY A 269 1.97 7.05 -19.27
CA GLY A 269 0.56 6.72 -19.01
C GLY A 269 0.37 5.40 -18.27
N VAL A 270 1.18 4.39 -18.60
CA VAL A 270 1.18 3.09 -17.93
C VAL A 270 1.67 3.23 -16.49
N VAL A 271 2.78 3.93 -16.28
CA VAL A 271 3.35 4.16 -14.93
C VAL A 271 2.34 4.90 -14.05
N LEU A 272 1.71 5.95 -14.55
CA LEU A 272 0.66 6.69 -13.84
C LEU A 272 -0.54 5.80 -13.49
N GLY A 273 -0.99 4.96 -14.43
CA GLY A 273 -2.07 4.00 -14.20
C GLY A 273 -1.73 2.99 -13.10
N VAL A 274 -0.54 2.39 -13.15
CA VAL A 274 -0.04 1.46 -12.13
C VAL A 274 0.08 2.16 -10.77
N GLY A 275 0.68 3.35 -10.72
CA GLY A 275 0.81 4.14 -9.50
C GLY A 275 -0.53 4.47 -8.86
N ALA A 276 -1.52 4.87 -9.65
CA ALA A 276 -2.88 5.14 -9.17
C ALA A 276 -3.54 3.89 -8.57
N VAL A 277 -3.40 2.73 -9.22
CA VAL A 277 -3.93 1.46 -8.69
C VAL A 277 -3.26 1.10 -7.37
N LEU A 278 -1.92 1.17 -7.30
CA LEU A 278 -1.18 0.90 -6.06
C LEU A 278 -1.61 1.84 -4.93
N PHE A 279 -1.76 3.14 -5.22
CA PHE A 279 -2.24 4.13 -4.25
C PHE A 279 -3.65 3.79 -3.73
N VAL A 280 -4.58 3.43 -4.61
CA VAL A 280 -5.94 3.08 -4.19
C VAL A 280 -5.93 1.82 -3.30
N LEU A 281 -5.17 0.79 -3.69
CA LEU A 281 -5.08 -0.44 -2.93
C LEU A 281 -4.48 -0.22 -1.54
N THR A 282 -3.38 0.54 -1.43
CA THR A 282 -2.76 0.85 -0.14
C THR A 282 -3.72 1.63 0.75
N LYS A 283 -4.42 2.65 0.21
CA LYS A 283 -5.42 3.40 0.99
C LYS A 283 -6.57 2.54 1.47
N LEU A 284 -7.10 1.65 0.62
CA LEU A 284 -8.16 0.73 1.02
C LEU A 284 -7.70 -0.23 2.13
N GLU A 285 -6.46 -0.73 2.05
CA GLU A 285 -5.85 -1.56 3.09
C GLU A 285 -5.72 -0.80 4.42
N SER A 286 -5.10 0.40 4.42
CA SER A 286 -4.92 1.21 5.63
C SER A 286 -6.26 1.65 6.24
N MET A 287 -7.29 1.92 5.40
CA MET A 287 -8.66 2.15 5.85
C MET A 287 -9.23 0.91 6.53
N HIS A 288 -9.14 -0.26 5.89
CA HIS A 288 -9.67 -1.52 6.44
C HIS A 288 -8.99 -1.87 7.78
N LEU A 289 -7.67 -1.80 7.85
CA LEU A 289 -6.88 -2.04 9.06
C LEU A 289 -7.29 -1.11 10.21
N SER A 290 -7.44 0.19 9.93
CA SER A 290 -7.86 1.17 10.94
C SER A 290 -9.26 0.87 11.48
N GLN A 291 -10.21 0.46 10.62
CA GLN A 291 -11.57 0.14 11.02
C GLN A 291 -11.61 -1.08 11.96
N ILE A 292 -10.85 -2.13 11.64
CA ILE A 292 -10.74 -3.35 12.47
C ILE A 292 -10.23 -3.02 13.87
N LEU A 293 -9.20 -2.16 13.95
CA LEU A 293 -8.56 -1.83 15.22
C LEU A 293 -9.37 -0.82 16.05
N VAL A 294 -10.17 0.03 15.42
CA VAL A 294 -11.05 0.98 16.12
C VAL A 294 -12.35 0.34 16.61
N ALA A 295 -12.85 -0.73 15.98
CA ALA A 295 -14.04 -1.48 16.41
C ALA A 295 -13.92 -2.15 17.80
N ARG A 296 -12.87 -1.85 18.56
CA ARG A 296 -12.54 -2.40 19.89
C ARG A 296 -13.02 -1.53 21.05
N SER A 297 -13.94 -0.61 20.79
CA SER A 297 -14.53 0.31 21.78
C SER A 297 -13.47 1.04 22.63
N LYS A 298 -12.43 1.57 21.99
CA LYS A 298 -11.41 2.37 22.70
C LYS A 298 -12.02 3.73 23.11
N PRO A 299 -12.01 4.06 24.41
CA PRO A 299 -12.36 5.41 24.86
C PRO A 299 -11.48 6.45 24.17
N GLU A 300 -12.08 7.57 23.80
CA GLU A 300 -11.37 8.73 23.28
C GLU A 300 -11.04 9.65 24.45
N THR A 301 -9.78 10.06 24.58
CA THR A 301 -9.37 11.06 25.57
C THR A 301 -9.93 12.42 25.17
N GLU A 302 -10.50 13.14 26.13
CA GLU A 302 -11.09 14.46 25.93
C GLU A 302 -10.09 15.44 25.27
N GLY A 303 -10.58 16.32 24.40
CA GLY A 303 -9.76 17.34 23.71
C GLY A 303 -9.02 16.91 22.43
N ARG A 304 -8.71 15.62 22.20
CA ARG A 304 -7.94 15.21 21.00
C ARG A 304 -8.73 15.17 19.69
N ARG A 305 -10.05 15.03 19.76
CA ARG A 305 -10.92 14.77 18.60
C ARG A 305 -10.93 15.93 17.59
N SER A 306 -10.95 17.17 18.07
CA SER A 306 -10.94 18.36 17.21
C SER A 306 -9.63 18.46 16.43
N GLY A 307 -8.49 18.17 17.08
CA GLY A 307 -7.17 18.12 16.45
C GLY A 307 -7.11 17.09 15.32
N TYR A 308 -7.58 15.87 15.56
CA TYR A 308 -7.60 14.82 14.52
C TYR A 308 -8.49 15.18 13.32
N ARG A 309 -9.62 15.86 13.52
CA ARG A 309 -10.46 16.30 12.40
C ARG A 309 -9.76 17.35 11.54
N ARG A 310 -9.07 18.31 12.16
CA ARG A 310 -8.26 19.30 11.44
C ARG A 310 -7.13 18.64 10.67
N LEU A 311 -6.44 17.68 11.31
CA LEU A 311 -5.39 16.88 10.66
C LEU A 311 -5.94 16.14 9.42
N ALA A 312 -7.09 15.46 9.54
CA ALA A 312 -7.70 14.76 8.40
C ALA A 312 -8.01 15.70 7.22
N LEU A 313 -8.54 16.90 7.49
CA LEU A 313 -8.84 17.88 6.45
C LEU A 313 -7.57 18.41 5.77
N VAL A 314 -6.56 18.80 6.57
CA VAL A 314 -5.28 19.29 6.04
C VAL A 314 -4.57 18.21 5.22
N GLY A 315 -4.58 16.95 5.68
CA GLY A 315 -3.97 15.85 4.95
C GLY A 315 -4.68 15.47 3.67
N ALA A 316 -6.01 15.50 3.67
CA ALA A 316 -6.79 15.29 2.47
C ALA A 316 -6.46 16.36 1.42
N LEU A 317 -6.41 17.65 1.82
CA LEU A 317 -6.01 18.74 0.94
C LEU A 317 -4.57 18.57 0.42
N ALA A 318 -3.61 18.25 1.31
CA ALA A 318 -2.22 18.04 0.93
C ALA A 318 -2.05 16.87 -0.05
N SER A 319 -2.78 15.77 0.16
CA SER A 319 -2.76 14.61 -0.73
C SER A 319 -3.35 14.94 -2.11
N VAL A 320 -4.44 15.72 -2.17
CA VAL A 320 -5.00 16.20 -3.44
C VAL A 320 -4.02 17.12 -4.16
N VAL A 321 -3.32 18.02 -3.45
CA VAL A 321 -2.30 18.90 -4.03
C VAL A 321 -1.09 18.10 -4.53
N LEU A 322 -0.62 17.09 -3.79
CA LEU A 322 0.51 16.26 -4.20
C LEU A 322 0.16 15.40 -5.42
N ILE A 323 -1.00 14.74 -5.41
CA ILE A 323 -1.44 13.91 -6.53
C ILE A 323 -1.74 14.79 -7.74
N GLY A 324 -2.56 15.83 -7.55
CA GLY A 324 -2.96 16.74 -8.62
C GLY A 324 -1.81 17.58 -9.17
N GLY A 325 -0.82 17.93 -8.34
CA GLY A 325 0.37 18.71 -8.71
C GLY A 325 1.46 17.89 -9.38
N ALA A 326 1.54 16.58 -9.11
CA ALA A 326 2.49 15.70 -9.78
C ALA A 326 2.22 15.58 -11.29
N PHE A 327 0.96 15.63 -11.73
CA PHE A 327 0.60 15.51 -13.16
C PHE A 327 1.10 16.69 -14.01
N PRO A 328 0.86 17.97 -13.65
CA PRO A 328 1.43 19.12 -14.37
C PRO A 328 2.95 19.11 -14.36
N LEU A 329 3.58 18.79 -13.23
CA LEU A 329 5.04 18.75 -13.12
C LEU A 329 5.65 17.66 -14.00
N ALA A 330 5.03 16.48 -14.07
CA ALA A 330 5.46 15.42 -14.98
C ALA A 330 5.24 15.78 -16.46
N GLY A 331 4.23 16.61 -16.76
CA GLY A 331 3.99 17.14 -18.10
C GLY A 331 5.00 18.22 -18.50
N SER A 332 5.35 19.12 -17.59
CA SER A 332 6.30 20.22 -17.82
C SER A 332 7.76 19.80 -17.75
N ALA A 333 8.07 18.68 -17.10
CA ALA A 333 9.42 18.11 -17.07
C ALA A 333 9.74 17.26 -18.30
N ARG A 334 8.86 17.24 -19.33
CA ARG A 334 9.17 16.59 -20.59
C ARG A 334 10.23 17.41 -21.31
N PRO A 335 11.38 16.82 -21.67
CA PRO A 335 12.29 17.42 -22.62
C PRO A 335 11.51 17.61 -23.92
N VAL A 336 11.33 18.87 -24.34
CA VAL A 336 10.68 19.22 -25.61
C VAL A 336 11.74 19.92 -26.42
N VAL A 337 11.88 19.51 -27.68
CA VAL A 337 12.74 20.20 -28.64
C VAL A 337 12.30 21.65 -28.73
N ASP A 338 13.18 22.57 -28.35
CA ASP A 338 12.92 24.01 -28.30
C ASP A 338 13.62 24.77 -29.44
N ARG A 339 14.61 24.14 -30.08
CA ARG A 339 15.27 24.64 -31.29
C ARG A 339 15.03 23.79 -32.51
N ASP A 340 15.24 24.38 -33.68
CA ASP A 340 15.30 23.70 -34.96
C ASP A 340 16.39 24.29 -35.82
N LEU A 341 16.82 23.53 -36.82
CA LEU A 341 17.69 24.02 -37.88
C LEU A 341 16.87 24.49 -39.08
N GLU A 342 17.14 25.71 -39.52
CA GLU A 342 16.65 26.25 -40.77
C GLU A 342 17.85 26.60 -41.66
N VAL A 343 17.78 26.24 -42.94
CA VAL A 343 18.80 26.61 -43.92
C VAL A 343 18.27 27.84 -44.66
N GLY A 344 18.91 28.99 -44.44
CA GLY A 344 18.43 30.28 -44.91
C GLY A 344 19.46 31.02 -45.75
N GLY A 345 19.04 31.58 -46.87
CA GLY A 345 19.85 32.49 -47.69
C GLY A 345 19.30 32.64 -49.10
N GLN A 346 19.28 33.86 -49.65
CA GLN A 346 18.92 34.11 -51.06
C GLN A 346 19.85 33.39 -52.05
N ASP A 347 21.03 32.99 -51.59
CA ASP A 347 22.08 32.36 -52.41
C ASP A 347 22.24 30.84 -52.18
N SER A 348 21.40 30.22 -51.34
CA SER A 348 21.53 28.79 -51.08
C SER A 348 20.93 27.97 -52.24
N ALA A 349 21.68 27.00 -52.74
CA ALA A 349 21.17 26.04 -53.72
C ALA A 349 20.11 25.08 -53.14
N TRP A 350 19.92 25.10 -51.83
CA TRP A 350 19.11 24.15 -51.08
C TRP A 350 17.63 24.51 -51.06
N GLN A 351 16.78 23.51 -51.30
CA GLN A 351 15.33 23.63 -51.21
C GLN A 351 14.82 22.75 -50.07
N GLY A 352 14.23 23.38 -49.05
CA GLY A 352 13.74 22.72 -47.85
C GLY A 352 12.22 22.55 -47.84
N SER A 353 11.75 21.50 -47.17
CA SER A 353 10.34 21.34 -46.81
C SER A 353 10.18 20.78 -45.40
N ARG A 354 9.27 21.38 -44.64
CA ARG A 354 8.78 20.88 -43.35
C ARG A 354 7.49 20.06 -43.49
N LYS A 355 6.97 19.90 -44.71
CA LYS A 355 5.78 19.09 -44.99
C LYS A 355 6.17 17.63 -45.11
N ALA A 356 5.83 16.84 -44.10
CA ALA A 356 6.21 15.43 -44.05
C ALA A 356 5.67 14.63 -45.25
N GLY A 357 4.53 15.04 -45.82
CA GLY A 357 3.99 14.43 -47.03
C GLY A 357 4.83 14.64 -48.30
N GLU A 358 5.77 15.58 -48.31
CA GLU A 358 6.70 15.84 -49.40
C GLU A 358 8.04 15.11 -49.23
N TRP A 359 8.23 14.45 -48.07
CA TRP A 359 9.46 13.72 -47.77
C TRP A 359 9.42 12.33 -48.39
N GLU A 360 10.46 11.96 -49.14
CA GLU A 360 10.52 10.65 -49.79
C GLU A 360 10.96 9.53 -48.84
N VAL A 361 11.60 9.90 -47.73
CA VAL A 361 12.05 9.01 -46.67
C VAL A 361 11.72 9.64 -45.33
N PHE A 362 11.47 8.81 -44.31
CA PHE A 362 11.22 9.23 -42.93
C PHE A 362 9.99 10.14 -42.70
N ALA A 363 9.06 10.24 -43.66
CA ALA A 363 7.79 10.99 -43.52
C ALA A 363 6.98 10.62 -42.25
N ASN A 364 7.13 9.38 -41.77
CA ASN A 364 6.42 8.87 -40.59
C ASN A 364 7.23 8.94 -39.30
N ASP A 365 8.50 9.37 -39.34
CA ASP A 365 9.34 9.41 -38.15
C ASP A 365 8.87 10.52 -37.20
N ALA A 366 8.74 10.24 -35.91
CA ALA A 366 8.26 11.20 -34.92
C ALA A 366 9.24 12.37 -34.67
N ASN A 367 10.53 12.14 -34.92
CA ASN A 367 11.61 13.09 -34.65
C ASN A 367 12.06 13.86 -35.90
N GLY A 368 11.58 13.47 -37.09
CA GLY A 368 11.87 14.20 -38.33
C GLY A 368 11.35 15.63 -38.27
N ARG A 369 12.18 16.59 -38.70
CA ARG A 369 11.91 18.04 -38.63
C ARG A 369 11.77 18.67 -40.00
N SER A 370 12.70 18.37 -40.91
CA SER A 370 12.70 18.91 -42.28
C SER A 370 13.50 18.02 -43.22
N GLN A 371 13.24 18.15 -44.53
CA GLN A 371 14.04 17.53 -45.59
C GLN A 371 14.47 18.58 -46.60
N TRP A 372 15.74 18.53 -46.98
CA TRP A 372 16.38 19.47 -47.89
C TRP A 372 16.92 18.75 -49.13
N ARG A 373 16.82 19.40 -50.28
CA ARG A 373 17.24 18.89 -51.58
C ARG A 373 18.23 19.86 -52.23
N HIS A 374 19.32 19.33 -52.77
CA HIS A 374 20.30 20.07 -53.56
C HIS A 374 20.10 19.80 -55.07
N PRO A 375 20.47 20.71 -55.99
CA PRO A 375 20.33 20.49 -57.44
C PRO A 375 21.12 19.30 -57.99
N SER A 376 22.13 18.82 -57.24
CA SER A 376 22.84 17.57 -57.55
C SER A 376 21.99 16.31 -57.32
N GLY A 377 20.79 16.45 -56.75
CA GLY A 377 19.93 15.35 -56.35
C GLY A 377 20.18 14.84 -54.92
N LEU A 378 21.19 15.35 -54.22
CA LEU A 378 21.46 15.01 -52.82
C LEU A 378 20.28 15.43 -51.94
N ARG A 379 19.93 14.56 -50.98
CA ARG A 379 18.88 14.80 -50.00
C ARG A 379 19.42 14.65 -48.59
N VAL A 380 18.96 15.55 -47.74
CA VAL A 380 19.37 15.63 -46.35
C VAL A 380 18.11 15.67 -45.50
N THR A 381 18.00 14.79 -44.51
CA THR A 381 16.88 14.80 -43.55
C THR A 381 17.41 15.25 -42.19
N MET A 382 16.69 16.15 -41.53
CA MET A 382 17.01 16.64 -40.21
C MET A 382 16.05 16.03 -39.18
N PHE A 383 16.59 15.55 -38.08
CA PHE A 383 15.88 15.10 -36.90
C PHE A 383 16.28 15.96 -35.70
N ALA A 384 15.46 15.97 -34.65
CA ALA A 384 15.79 16.58 -33.38
C ALA A 384 15.37 15.67 -32.22
N TYR A 385 16.23 15.55 -31.23
CA TYR A 385 16.05 14.73 -30.04
C TYR A 385 16.33 15.60 -28.82
N PRO A 386 15.40 15.71 -27.87
CA PRO A 386 15.68 16.46 -26.67
C PRO A 386 16.55 15.61 -25.73
N LEU A 387 17.65 16.18 -25.27
CA LEU A 387 18.50 15.62 -24.23
C LEU A 387 17.74 15.67 -22.91
N GLY A 388 17.50 14.50 -22.32
CA GLY A 388 16.93 14.45 -20.97
C GLY A 388 17.86 15.08 -19.96
N ALA A 389 17.33 15.53 -18.81
CA ALA A 389 18.09 16.19 -17.74
C ALA A 389 19.28 15.38 -17.15
N LEU A 390 19.48 14.15 -17.61
CA LEU A 390 20.52 13.22 -17.17
C LEU A 390 21.49 12.79 -18.27
N HIS A 391 21.27 13.16 -19.54
CA HIS A 391 22.14 12.75 -20.66
C HIS A 391 22.91 13.96 -21.17
N ASP A 392 24.24 13.82 -21.29
CA ASP A 392 25.06 14.80 -22.01
C ASP A 392 25.36 14.32 -23.44
N ALA A 393 25.89 15.23 -24.27
CA ALA A 393 26.19 14.92 -25.67
C ALA A 393 27.27 13.84 -25.85
N ALA A 394 28.16 13.65 -24.87
CA ALA A 394 29.22 12.66 -24.92
C ALA A 394 28.67 11.25 -24.64
N GLU A 395 27.77 11.12 -23.66
CA GLU A 395 27.02 9.89 -23.38
C GLU A 395 26.18 9.49 -24.60
N PHE A 396 25.44 10.44 -25.19
CA PHE A 396 24.67 10.19 -26.40
C PHE A 396 25.56 9.73 -27.58
N ARG A 397 26.73 10.36 -27.79
CA ARG A 397 27.71 9.89 -28.79
C ARG A 397 28.15 8.45 -28.53
N GLY A 398 28.41 8.12 -27.26
CA GLY A 398 28.77 6.77 -26.83
C GLY A 398 27.71 5.74 -27.22
N ASP A 399 26.44 6.03 -26.91
CA ASP A 399 25.30 5.15 -27.18
C ASP A 399 25.05 4.94 -28.68
N VAL A 400 25.10 6.02 -29.48
CA VAL A 400 24.96 5.94 -30.93
C VAL A 400 26.10 5.11 -31.52
N ARG A 401 27.33 5.38 -31.12
CA ARG A 401 28.51 4.65 -31.60
C ARG A 401 28.43 3.17 -31.24
N GLU A 402 28.07 2.83 -30.01
CA GLU A 402 27.91 1.44 -29.59
C GLU A 402 26.82 0.73 -30.40
N THR A 403 25.70 1.41 -30.64
CA THR A 403 24.60 0.89 -31.47
C THR A 403 25.06 0.57 -32.88
N LEU A 404 25.77 1.49 -33.54
CA LEU A 404 26.31 1.28 -34.89
C LEU A 404 27.36 0.16 -34.93
N VAL A 405 28.28 0.10 -33.95
CA VAL A 405 29.25 -1.00 -33.85
C VAL A 405 28.56 -2.36 -33.70
N ARG A 406 27.50 -2.46 -32.88
CA ARG A 406 26.72 -3.70 -32.72
C ARG A 406 26.02 -4.12 -34.01
N GLN A 407 25.70 -3.18 -34.90
CA GLN A 407 25.15 -3.45 -36.23
C GLN A 407 26.21 -3.89 -37.25
N GLY A 408 27.50 -3.93 -36.86
CA GLY A 408 28.60 -4.29 -37.75
C GLY A 408 29.02 -3.15 -38.68
N THR A 409 28.65 -1.92 -38.36
CA THR A 409 28.99 -0.72 -39.12
C THR A 409 30.51 -0.53 -39.20
N ARG A 410 31.02 -0.20 -40.39
CA ARG A 410 32.39 0.26 -40.59
C ARG A 410 32.42 1.78 -40.75
N PHE A 411 33.14 2.46 -39.87
CA PHE A 411 33.33 3.90 -39.95
C PHE A 411 34.42 4.29 -40.95
N VAL A 412 34.12 5.27 -41.80
CA VAL A 412 35.07 6.06 -42.58
C VAL A 412 35.58 7.23 -41.73
N LYS A 413 34.68 7.88 -40.98
CA LYS A 413 34.99 8.99 -40.06
C LYS A 413 34.18 8.86 -38.76
N ASP A 414 34.81 9.27 -37.67
CA ASP A 414 34.28 9.37 -36.31
C ASP A 414 35.09 10.46 -35.61
N ASP A 415 34.64 11.71 -35.74
CA ASP A 415 35.37 12.89 -35.26
C ASP A 415 34.41 14.03 -34.87
N GLU A 416 34.96 15.14 -34.39
CA GLU A 416 34.23 16.33 -33.94
C GLU A 416 34.30 17.48 -34.96
N ASP A 417 34.65 17.19 -36.23
CA ASP A 417 34.81 18.20 -37.29
C ASP A 417 33.45 18.58 -37.89
N VAL A 418 32.70 19.38 -37.14
CA VAL A 418 31.43 19.99 -37.54
C VAL A 418 31.63 21.47 -37.94
N PRO A 419 30.89 22.01 -38.93
CA PRO A 419 31.04 23.41 -39.34
C PRO A 419 30.65 24.41 -38.24
N SER A 420 31.43 25.49 -38.10
CA SER A 420 31.09 26.64 -37.26
C SER A 420 29.80 27.32 -37.78
N PRO A 421 28.89 27.82 -36.91
CA PRO A 421 29.03 28.00 -35.46
C PRO A 421 28.66 26.79 -34.59
N PHE A 422 28.36 25.63 -35.18
CA PHE A 422 27.86 24.48 -34.43
C PHE A 422 28.96 23.74 -33.66
N HIS A 423 28.56 23.06 -32.59
CA HIS A 423 29.35 22.04 -31.90
C HIS A 423 28.64 20.69 -31.94
N GLY A 424 29.40 19.60 -31.82
CA GLY A 424 28.86 18.25 -31.93
C GLY A 424 29.88 17.27 -32.49
N PHE A 425 29.38 16.25 -33.19
CA PHE A 425 30.21 15.20 -33.77
C PHE A 425 29.60 14.66 -35.05
N ARG A 426 30.40 13.91 -35.82
CA ARG A 426 29.93 13.28 -37.05
C ARG A 426 30.41 11.83 -37.16
N PHE A 427 29.58 11.03 -37.81
CA PHE A 427 29.92 9.68 -38.25
C PHE A 427 29.72 9.60 -39.75
N ILE A 428 30.68 8.99 -40.45
CA ILE A 428 30.47 8.54 -41.83
C ILE A 428 30.66 7.04 -41.83
N GLU A 429 29.65 6.32 -42.25
CA GLU A 429 29.67 4.85 -42.31
C GLU A 429 29.55 4.32 -43.73
N VAL A 430 30.12 3.12 -43.95
CA VAL A 430 29.92 2.36 -45.18
C VAL A 430 28.87 1.27 -44.93
N GLY A 431 27.71 1.43 -45.56
CA GLY A 431 26.63 0.45 -45.59
C GLY A 431 26.48 -0.20 -46.96
N LYS A 432 25.38 -0.93 -47.15
CA LYS A 432 24.95 -1.44 -48.46
C LYS A 432 23.49 -1.05 -48.70
N ASN A 433 23.16 -0.62 -49.91
CA ASN A 433 21.77 -0.39 -50.29
C ASN A 433 21.02 -1.72 -50.50
N LYS A 434 19.74 -1.66 -50.89
CA LYS A 434 18.90 -2.84 -51.16
C LYS A 434 19.45 -3.75 -52.27
N GLU A 435 20.26 -3.20 -53.18
CA GLU A 435 20.88 -3.90 -54.30
C GLU A 435 22.28 -4.44 -53.95
N GLY A 436 22.74 -4.22 -52.71
CA GLY A 436 24.05 -4.66 -52.24
C GLY A 436 25.20 -3.73 -52.63
N ALA A 437 24.93 -2.61 -53.31
CA ALA A 437 25.94 -1.62 -53.66
C ALA A 437 26.39 -0.84 -52.42
N PRO A 438 27.68 -0.51 -52.29
CA PRO A 438 28.20 0.22 -51.14
C PRO A 438 27.65 1.65 -51.13
N VAL A 439 27.19 2.07 -49.95
CA VAL A 439 26.67 3.42 -49.72
C VAL A 439 27.39 4.07 -48.56
N TRP A 440 27.62 5.37 -48.65
CA TRP A 440 28.00 6.18 -47.51
C TRP A 440 26.74 6.74 -46.85
N VAL A 441 26.65 6.58 -45.54
CA VAL A 441 25.66 7.30 -44.72
C VAL A 441 26.42 8.30 -43.88
N ILE A 442 26.04 9.57 -44.04
CA ILE A 442 26.73 10.73 -43.47
C ILE A 442 25.83 11.27 -42.37
N HIS A 443 26.33 11.28 -41.14
CA HIS A 443 25.62 11.74 -39.95
C HIS A 443 26.35 12.92 -39.34
N TYR A 444 25.67 14.04 -39.15
CA TYR A 444 26.11 15.14 -38.29
C TYR A 444 25.15 15.22 -37.11
N PHE A 445 25.67 15.20 -35.90
CA PHE A 445 24.92 15.40 -34.66
C PHE A 445 25.35 16.74 -34.09
N LEU A 446 24.46 17.72 -34.17
CA LEU A 446 24.69 19.09 -33.74
C LEU A 446 23.99 19.29 -32.42
N VAL A 447 24.70 19.81 -31.44
CA VAL A 447 24.14 20.13 -30.14
C VAL A 447 23.78 21.61 -30.15
N ASP A 448 22.60 21.96 -29.63
CA ASP A 448 22.20 23.36 -29.53
C ASP A 448 23.04 24.12 -28.50
N GLU A 449 22.94 25.46 -28.49
CA GLU A 449 23.74 26.32 -27.61
C GLU A 449 23.49 26.05 -26.12
N GLU A 450 22.30 25.57 -25.75
CA GLU A 450 21.92 25.29 -24.36
C GLU A 450 22.22 23.84 -23.94
N ASN A 451 22.67 22.99 -24.88
CA ASN A 451 22.83 21.54 -24.70
C ASN A 451 21.55 20.82 -24.25
N HIS A 452 20.40 21.33 -24.70
CA HIS A 452 19.09 20.74 -24.47
C HIS A 452 18.66 19.83 -25.61
N ASP A 453 19.16 20.04 -26.83
CA ASP A 453 18.71 19.33 -28.03
C ASP A 453 19.89 18.80 -28.86
N ILE A 454 19.73 17.60 -29.41
CA ILE A 454 20.60 17.05 -30.45
C ILE A 454 19.84 17.01 -31.77
N HIS A 455 20.40 17.70 -32.76
CA HIS A 455 19.93 17.71 -34.13
C HIS A 455 20.76 16.76 -34.97
N HIS A 456 20.10 15.77 -35.56
CA HIS A 456 20.75 14.78 -36.40
C HIS A 456 20.45 15.07 -37.87
N VAL A 457 21.49 15.41 -38.61
CA VAL A 457 21.46 15.68 -40.05
C VAL A 457 22.01 14.46 -40.77
N VAL A 458 21.20 13.81 -41.60
CA VAL A 458 21.56 12.57 -42.28
C VAL A 458 21.40 12.65 -43.79
N ALA A 459 22.36 12.08 -44.51
CA ALA A 459 22.30 11.85 -45.95
C ALA A 459 22.85 10.46 -46.29
N ALA A 460 22.32 9.84 -47.34
CA ALA A 460 22.81 8.56 -47.85
C ALA A 460 23.04 8.64 -49.36
N VAL A 461 24.21 8.21 -49.82
CA VAL A 461 24.61 8.22 -51.23
C VAL A 461 25.44 6.99 -51.59
N LEU A 462 25.58 6.68 -52.88
CA LEU A 462 26.57 5.70 -53.34
C LEU A 462 27.98 6.13 -52.94
N GLU A 463 28.82 5.16 -52.58
CA GLU A 463 30.19 5.40 -52.09
C GLU A 463 31.02 6.31 -53.02
N GLU A 464 30.89 6.15 -54.34
CA GLU A 464 31.57 6.98 -55.35
C GLU A 464 31.22 8.48 -55.26
N ASN A 465 30.06 8.81 -54.70
CA ASN A 465 29.60 10.19 -54.50
C ASN A 465 29.81 10.67 -53.06
N GLY A 466 30.40 9.85 -52.19
CA GLY A 466 30.49 10.09 -50.75
C GLY A 466 31.21 11.40 -50.38
N ALA A 467 32.37 11.66 -50.99
CA ALA A 467 33.15 12.87 -50.72
C ALA A 467 32.43 14.15 -51.18
N LEU A 468 31.77 14.11 -52.34
CA LEU A 468 30.95 15.22 -52.82
C LEU A 468 29.76 15.46 -51.90
N ALA A 469 29.07 14.40 -51.49
CA ALA A 469 27.93 14.50 -50.59
C ALA A 469 28.32 15.06 -49.22
N GLU A 470 29.47 14.65 -48.67
CA GLU A 470 29.98 15.22 -47.42
C GLU A 470 30.25 16.72 -47.55
N SER A 471 30.90 17.14 -48.64
CA SER A 471 31.15 18.56 -48.92
C SER A 471 29.84 19.35 -49.01
N LEU A 472 28.82 18.80 -49.68
CA LEU A 472 27.51 19.42 -49.79
C LEU A 472 26.77 19.48 -48.45
N VAL A 473 26.84 18.45 -47.61
CA VAL A 473 26.25 18.52 -46.26
C VAL A 473 26.94 19.60 -45.42
N ARG A 474 28.26 19.75 -45.53
CA ARG A 474 28.98 20.86 -44.87
C ARG A 474 28.55 22.23 -45.40
N ASP A 475 28.35 22.35 -46.71
CA ASP A 475 27.81 23.57 -47.33
C ASP A 475 26.41 23.90 -46.79
N LEU A 476 25.51 22.91 -46.73
CA LEU A 476 24.19 23.07 -46.13
C LEU A 476 24.28 23.58 -44.69
N LEU A 477 25.15 22.99 -43.87
CA LEU A 477 25.34 23.40 -42.49
C LEU A 477 25.95 24.80 -42.36
N THR A 478 26.80 25.22 -43.30
CA THR A 478 27.35 26.59 -43.29
C THR A 478 26.27 27.66 -43.51
N HIS A 479 25.14 27.29 -44.13
CA HIS A 479 23.98 28.15 -44.34
C HIS A 479 22.85 27.91 -43.31
N ALA A 480 23.05 26.98 -42.38
CA ALA A 480 22.07 26.67 -41.36
C ALA A 480 22.19 27.64 -40.17
N HIS A 481 21.07 27.91 -39.51
CA HIS A 481 21.02 28.65 -38.25
C HIS A 481 19.91 28.10 -37.36
N TRP A 482 20.03 28.35 -36.06
CA TRP A 482 19.03 27.97 -35.07
C TRP A 482 17.78 28.85 -35.19
N ILE A 483 16.60 28.22 -35.20
CA ILE A 483 15.31 28.88 -35.09
C ILE A 483 14.53 28.28 -33.90
N GLY A 484 13.41 28.90 -33.54
CA GLY A 484 12.48 28.27 -32.58
C GLY A 484 11.88 26.98 -33.15
N ALA A 485 11.68 25.98 -32.30
CA ALA A 485 11.11 24.69 -32.69
C ALA A 485 9.81 24.86 -33.49
N THR A 486 9.85 24.39 -34.73
CA THR A 486 8.75 24.44 -35.68
C THR A 486 8.41 23.01 -36.11
N PRO A 487 7.38 22.39 -35.50
CA PRO A 487 7.03 21.00 -35.79
C PRO A 487 6.68 20.83 -37.28
N PRO A 488 6.99 19.67 -37.88
CA PRO A 488 6.69 19.42 -39.28
C PRO A 488 5.18 19.39 -39.53
N GLU A 489 4.76 19.87 -40.70
CA GLU A 489 3.39 19.74 -41.18
C GLU A 489 3.16 18.29 -41.61
N ARG A 490 2.55 17.50 -40.71
CA ARG A 490 2.16 16.12 -41.02
C ARG A 490 0.79 16.10 -41.67
N PRO A 491 0.57 15.30 -42.73
CA PRO A 491 -0.78 15.06 -43.22
C PRO A 491 -1.61 14.54 -42.04
N ALA A 492 -2.84 15.06 -41.90
CA ALA A 492 -3.75 14.62 -40.86
C ALA A 492 -3.80 13.08 -40.88
N SER A 493 -3.45 12.45 -39.75
CA SER A 493 -3.52 11.00 -39.66
C SER A 493 -4.95 10.60 -39.97
N ILE A 494 -5.15 9.82 -41.05
CA ILE A 494 -6.47 9.25 -41.34
C ILE A 494 -6.86 8.47 -40.09
N PRO A 495 -7.95 8.85 -39.39
CA PRO A 495 -8.31 8.21 -38.14
C PRO A 495 -8.42 6.71 -38.37
N ALA A 496 -7.84 5.93 -37.45
CA ALA A 496 -7.71 4.48 -37.57
C ALA A 496 -9.06 3.75 -37.74
N THR A 497 -10.18 4.44 -37.52
CA THR A 497 -11.55 3.97 -37.71
C THR A 497 -12.00 3.85 -39.17
N LEU A 498 -11.19 4.26 -40.16
CA LEU A 498 -11.53 4.18 -41.60
C LEU A 498 -10.69 3.13 -42.38
N LYS A 499 -9.96 2.24 -41.70
CA LYS A 499 -9.16 1.17 -42.33
C LYS A 499 -9.84 -0.20 -42.38
N SER A 500 -11.15 -0.27 -42.15
CA SER A 500 -11.94 -1.49 -42.33
C SER A 500 -12.99 -1.26 -43.40
N ASP A 501 -12.59 -1.40 -44.67
CA ASP A 501 -13.44 -1.84 -45.79
C ASP A 501 -12.55 -2.53 -46.83
#